data_AF-A0A6B0VDA4-F1
#
_entry.id   AF-A0A6B0VDA4-F1
#
_cell.length_a   1.000
_cell.length_b   1.000
_cell.length_c   1.000
_cell.angle_alpha   90.00
_cell.angle_beta   90.00
_cell.angle_gamma   90.00
#
_symmetry.space_group_name_H-M   'P 1'
#
loop_
_entity.id
_entity.type
_entity.pdbx_description
1 polymer ?
#
loop_
_entity_poly.entity_id
_entity_poly.type
_entity_poly.pdbx_seq_one_letter_code
_entity_poly.pdbx_strand_id
1 'polypeptide(L)'
;MYLTALIIVSIAPAHADVVYPVLIESRSGSSQGAVRVTEDYIVNLEESSVLGENLFFTDTLNGEVTHELMDTTSLRNSVYENSEHAASFTITKTPTGIEMEGYLNFTHGIKPLRINDRSGRIPHKIFPLPKLEGEIDLDPEHQPTRDFTVTINNSRREQQLYFSRQQARVYSRPNILPVPVYEHLNESPQPRADAELPDVWRPKMYIMIDSSINEYLRGIKRLQVLYIVRLMNIVNAIYKKVTKPLINLQLVGIYRFQTKEDEPFIVEEGGFIEGHETLAAFGKFTNNTSFAKPADFYILLVGRRLRSNGTNSSSIRGLAYPTAVCLSGVNVGIAVEVPLLYATFATIAHEIGHLLGSTHDGMAPIFDGHPGAQTCNSSAGYIMGSRKAPPFRFSNCSEQEMQFTLRLRWKNCQKTESDYNFFNVTKEVAGSNITPEMYCQRINPALYVSAKRDICFINCTNKENKVKRYPAPFGYPCGNGKRCWYGNCEDITNETESDSCVG
;
A
#
# COMPACT_ATOMS: atom_id res chain seq x y z
N MET A 1 45.85 -56.41 -14.33
CA MET A 1 44.39 -56.51 -14.47
C MET A 1 43.74 -55.78 -13.29
N TYR A 2 43.51 -54.47 -13.42
CA TYR A 2 42.54 -53.72 -12.59
C TYR A 2 42.07 -52.53 -13.41
N LEU A 3 40.91 -52.68 -14.03
CA LEU A 3 40.19 -51.64 -14.74
C LEU A 3 39.45 -50.81 -13.68
N THR A 4 39.92 -49.60 -13.39
CA THR A 4 39.19 -48.67 -12.51
C THR A 4 38.03 -48.06 -13.30
N ALA A 5 36.82 -48.56 -13.05
CA ALA A 5 35.60 -47.94 -13.56
C ALA A 5 35.35 -46.61 -12.81
N LEU A 6 35.49 -45.49 -13.52
CA LEU A 6 34.94 -44.20 -13.08
C LEU A 6 33.41 -44.29 -13.17
N ILE A 7 32.73 -44.43 -12.04
CA ILE A 7 31.28 -44.22 -11.97
C ILE A 7 31.06 -42.71 -11.90
N ILE A 8 30.82 -42.09 -13.05
CA ILE A 8 30.25 -40.74 -13.11
C ILE A 8 28.77 -40.90 -12.73
N VAL A 9 28.44 -40.67 -11.46
CA VAL A 9 27.05 -40.46 -11.04
C VAL A 9 26.65 -39.08 -11.56
N SER A 10 26.10 -39.05 -12.76
CA SER A 10 25.38 -37.88 -13.26
C SER A 10 24.10 -37.75 -12.46
N ILE A 11 24.11 -36.94 -11.41
CA ILE A 11 22.89 -36.51 -10.72
C ILE A 11 22.22 -35.49 -11.65
N ALA A 12 21.32 -35.97 -12.51
CA ALA A 12 20.36 -35.10 -13.16
C ALA A 12 19.53 -34.41 -12.06
N PRO A 13 19.35 -33.08 -12.07
CA PRO A 13 18.54 -32.42 -11.06
C PRO A 13 17.08 -32.79 -11.33
N ALA A 14 16.53 -33.71 -10.53
CA ALA A 14 15.10 -33.89 -10.43
C ALA A 14 14.48 -32.55 -9.98
N HIS A 15 13.40 -32.13 -10.62
CA HIS A 15 12.68 -30.87 -10.42
C HIS A 15 12.44 -30.54 -8.93
N ALA A 16 13.34 -29.78 -8.30
CA ALA A 16 13.27 -29.44 -6.87
C ALA A 16 12.12 -28.48 -6.49
N ASP A 17 11.40 -27.95 -7.48
CA ASP A 17 10.39 -26.89 -7.28
C ASP A 17 8.95 -27.33 -7.61
N VAL A 18 8.73 -28.59 -7.98
CA VAL A 18 7.38 -29.11 -8.30
C VAL A 18 6.83 -29.89 -7.12
N VAL A 19 5.68 -29.46 -6.61
CA VAL A 19 5.00 -30.02 -5.44
C VAL A 19 3.57 -30.42 -5.78
N TYR A 20 2.95 -31.24 -4.93
CA TYR A 20 1.57 -31.70 -5.08
C TYR A 20 0.81 -31.43 -3.79
N PRO A 21 0.32 -30.18 -3.59
CA PRO A 21 -0.37 -29.80 -2.37
C PRO A 21 -1.60 -30.66 -2.12
N VAL A 22 -1.82 -31.02 -0.85
CA VAL A 22 -2.97 -31.82 -0.41
C VAL A 22 -3.71 -31.10 0.70
N LEU A 23 -5.02 -30.94 0.54
CA LEU A 23 -5.89 -30.43 1.57
C LEU A 23 -6.09 -31.49 2.66
N ILE A 24 -5.87 -31.10 3.91
CA ILE A 24 -6.12 -31.88 5.12
C ILE A 24 -7.37 -31.31 5.76
N GLU A 25 -8.49 -32.02 5.64
CA GLU A 25 -9.77 -31.61 6.20
C GLU A 25 -9.89 -32.05 7.68
N SER A 26 -10.40 -31.17 8.53
CA SER A 26 -10.65 -31.48 9.94
C SER A 26 -11.86 -32.44 10.08
N ARG A 27 -11.74 -33.40 11.01
CA ARG A 27 -12.79 -34.39 11.30
C ARG A 27 -13.92 -33.86 12.21
N SER A 28 -13.81 -32.64 12.73
CA SER A 28 -14.68 -32.12 13.82
C SER A 28 -15.63 -30.98 13.44
N GLY A 29 -15.84 -30.67 12.15
CA GLY A 29 -16.81 -29.65 11.73
C GLY A 29 -16.44 -28.20 12.08
N SER A 30 -15.28 -27.97 12.70
CA SER A 30 -14.68 -26.64 12.88
C SER A 30 -13.89 -26.27 11.61
N SER A 31 -14.10 -25.06 11.09
CA SER A 31 -13.62 -24.50 9.82
C SER A 31 -12.10 -24.40 9.61
N GLN A 32 -11.28 -25.03 10.45
CA GLN A 32 -9.82 -24.98 10.35
C GLN A 32 -9.28 -26.28 9.75
N GLY A 33 -9.02 -26.26 8.44
CA GLY A 33 -8.23 -27.28 7.75
C GLY A 33 -6.74 -26.94 7.73
N ALA A 34 -5.93 -27.76 7.08
CA ALA A 34 -4.54 -27.44 6.74
C ALA A 34 -4.24 -27.83 5.30
N VAL A 35 -3.24 -27.22 4.67
CA VAL A 35 -2.71 -27.67 3.38
C VAL A 35 -1.27 -28.13 3.56
N ARG A 36 -0.99 -29.37 3.16
CA ARG A 36 0.38 -29.88 3.12
C ARG A 36 0.94 -29.61 1.72
N VAL A 37 1.93 -28.73 1.63
CA VAL A 37 2.59 -28.37 0.37
C VAL A 37 3.74 -29.34 0.08
N THR A 38 4.56 -29.64 1.10
CA THR A 38 5.58 -30.69 1.11
C THR A 38 5.50 -31.48 2.42
N GLU A 39 6.24 -32.57 2.58
CA GLU A 39 6.23 -33.34 3.84
C GLU A 39 6.67 -32.48 5.05
N ASP A 40 7.55 -31.51 4.83
CA ASP A 40 8.07 -30.62 5.88
C ASP A 40 7.39 -29.24 5.92
N TYR A 41 6.39 -28.99 5.06
CA TYR A 41 5.74 -27.68 4.95
C TYR A 41 4.21 -27.82 4.91
N ILE A 42 3.61 -27.65 6.09
CA ILE A 42 2.16 -27.69 6.32
C ILE A 42 1.72 -26.28 6.75
N VAL A 43 0.69 -25.76 6.09
CA VAL A 43 0.11 -24.45 6.39
C VAL A 43 -1.30 -24.64 6.93
N ASN A 44 -1.56 -24.19 8.15
CA ASN A 44 -2.91 -24.16 8.70
C ASN A 44 -3.75 -23.11 7.96
N LEU A 45 -4.99 -23.47 7.63
CA LEU A 45 -5.89 -22.63 6.84
C LEU A 45 -6.74 -21.76 7.77
N GLU A 46 -6.61 -20.45 7.60
CA GLU A 46 -7.48 -19.44 8.22
C GLU A 46 -8.24 -18.74 7.08
N GLU A 47 -9.57 -18.84 7.06
CA GLU A 47 -10.40 -18.18 6.04
C GLU A 47 -10.29 -16.66 6.16
N SER A 48 -10.16 -15.98 5.02
CA SER A 48 -9.98 -14.54 4.96
C SER A 48 -11.18 -13.85 4.31
N SER A 49 -11.95 -13.07 5.08
CA SER A 49 -13.17 -12.36 4.62
C SER A 49 -12.84 -11.03 3.92
N VAL A 50 -11.90 -11.04 2.99
CA VAL A 50 -11.15 -9.83 2.60
C VAL A 50 -11.66 -9.14 1.33
N LEU A 51 -12.68 -9.71 0.68
CA LEU A 51 -13.00 -9.33 -0.70
C LEU A 51 -14.44 -8.91 -0.89
N GLY A 52 -14.56 -7.80 -1.63
CA GLY A 52 -15.83 -7.27 -2.07
C GLY A 52 -16.55 -8.09 -3.13
N GLU A 53 -17.47 -7.48 -3.89
CA GLU A 53 -18.24 -8.10 -4.99
C GLU A 53 -17.80 -7.52 -6.33
N ASN A 54 -17.27 -6.29 -6.35
CA ASN A 54 -16.89 -5.58 -7.58
C ASN A 54 -15.53 -4.89 -7.43
N LEU A 55 -14.45 -5.59 -7.80
CA LEU A 55 -13.11 -5.05 -7.95
C LEU A 55 -12.71 -5.04 -9.42
N PHE A 56 -12.31 -3.88 -9.96
CA PHE A 56 -11.77 -3.82 -11.30
C PHE A 56 -10.26 -4.01 -11.29
N PHE A 57 -9.76 -4.85 -12.18
CA PHE A 57 -8.34 -4.95 -12.49
C PHE A 57 -8.10 -4.33 -13.86
N THR A 58 -7.30 -3.27 -13.91
CA THR A 58 -6.87 -2.65 -15.16
C THR A 58 -5.42 -3.00 -15.43
N ASP A 59 -5.14 -3.44 -16.65
CA ASP A 59 -3.79 -3.76 -17.10
C ASP A 59 -3.40 -2.87 -18.28
N THR A 60 -2.18 -2.33 -18.23
CA THR A 60 -1.57 -1.59 -19.34
C THR A 60 -0.32 -2.31 -19.79
N LEU A 61 -0.29 -2.66 -21.07
CA LEU A 61 0.85 -3.29 -21.72
C LEU A 61 1.00 -2.72 -23.13
N ASN A 62 2.18 -2.18 -23.43
CA ASN A 62 2.49 -1.51 -24.69
C ASN A 62 1.48 -0.40 -25.04
N GLY A 63 0.99 0.30 -24.01
CA GLY A 63 -0.05 1.34 -24.15
C GLY A 63 -1.48 0.82 -24.40
N GLU A 64 -1.69 -0.48 -24.55
CA GLU A 64 -3.04 -1.07 -24.61
C GLU A 64 -3.60 -1.23 -23.20
N VAL A 65 -4.82 -0.71 -22.97
CA VAL A 65 -5.50 -0.73 -21.67
C VAL A 65 -6.63 -1.74 -21.71
N THR A 66 -6.64 -2.67 -20.77
CA THR A 66 -7.72 -3.65 -20.59
C THR A 66 -8.32 -3.52 -19.20
N HIS A 67 -9.66 -3.50 -19.13
CA HIS A 67 -10.40 -3.47 -17.86
C HIS A 67 -11.12 -4.79 -17.66
N GLU A 68 -10.88 -5.43 -16.52
CA GLU A 68 -11.52 -6.70 -16.15
C GLU A 68 -12.26 -6.51 -14.83
N LEU A 69 -13.54 -6.88 -14.80
CA LEU A 69 -14.26 -7.05 -13.54
C LEU A 69 -13.86 -8.39 -12.93
N MET A 70 -13.25 -8.36 -11.76
CA MET A 70 -12.86 -9.58 -11.06
C MET A 70 -14.06 -10.18 -10.33
N ASP A 71 -14.30 -11.48 -10.53
CA ASP A 71 -15.21 -12.25 -9.68
C ASP A 71 -14.59 -12.46 -8.30
N THR A 72 -14.88 -11.51 -7.42
CA THR A 72 -14.40 -11.46 -6.04
C THR A 72 -15.16 -12.42 -5.11
N THR A 73 -16.32 -12.96 -5.55
CA THR A 73 -17.08 -13.99 -4.82
C THR A 73 -16.28 -15.29 -4.72
N SER A 74 -15.68 -15.69 -5.84
CA SER A 74 -14.78 -16.85 -5.89
C SER A 74 -13.58 -16.69 -4.96
N LEU A 75 -13.09 -15.45 -4.82
CA LEU A 75 -11.94 -15.14 -3.97
C LEU A 75 -12.33 -15.12 -2.48
N ARG A 76 -13.48 -14.54 -2.11
CA ARG A 76 -13.93 -14.44 -0.71
C ARG A 76 -13.94 -15.78 0.02
N ASN A 77 -14.40 -16.84 -0.65
CA ASN A 77 -14.52 -18.17 -0.07
C ASN A 77 -13.30 -19.07 -0.31
N SER A 78 -12.27 -18.54 -0.97
CA SER A 78 -11.07 -19.31 -1.33
C SER A 78 -9.77 -18.68 -0.86
N VAL A 79 -9.76 -17.45 -0.33
CA VAL A 79 -8.56 -16.84 0.26
C VAL A 79 -8.33 -17.40 1.64
N TYR A 80 -7.16 -18.01 1.78
CA TYR A 80 -6.62 -18.44 3.05
C TYR A 80 -5.41 -17.58 3.37
N GLU A 81 -5.39 -17.09 4.60
CA GLU A 81 -4.22 -16.49 5.17
C GLU A 81 -3.62 -17.45 6.19
N ASN A 82 -2.34 -17.30 6.40
CA ASN A 82 -1.69 -17.91 7.54
C ASN A 82 -0.70 -16.90 8.05
N SER A 83 -0.98 -16.39 9.23
CA SER A 83 -0.09 -15.41 9.83
C SER A 83 1.30 -16.05 10.00
N GLU A 84 1.42 -17.25 10.58
CA GLU A 84 2.70 -17.91 10.89
C GLU A 84 3.75 -17.90 9.76
N HIS A 85 3.32 -18.21 8.54
CA HIS A 85 4.17 -18.22 7.36
C HIS A 85 4.09 -16.91 6.55
N ALA A 86 3.21 -15.99 6.94
CA ALA A 86 2.68 -14.90 6.12
C ALA A 86 2.27 -15.36 4.73
N ALA A 87 1.61 -16.51 4.71
CA ALA A 87 1.01 -17.02 3.53
C ALA A 87 -0.28 -16.24 3.25
N SER A 88 -0.56 -16.04 1.98
CA SER A 88 -1.85 -15.58 1.49
C SER A 88 -2.02 -16.16 0.11
N PHE A 89 -2.89 -17.16 0.00
CA PHE A 89 -3.10 -17.92 -1.22
C PHE A 89 -4.53 -18.36 -1.34
N THR A 90 -4.89 -18.81 -2.53
CA THR A 90 -6.22 -19.32 -2.79
C THR A 90 -6.26 -20.75 -3.17
N ILE A 91 -7.23 -21.47 -2.62
CA ILE A 91 -7.45 -22.89 -2.89
C ILE A 91 -8.77 -23.06 -3.65
N THR A 92 -8.68 -23.64 -4.84
CA THR A 92 -9.84 -24.08 -5.61
C THR A 92 -9.84 -25.60 -5.64
N LYS A 93 -10.90 -26.23 -5.10
CA LYS A 93 -11.07 -27.69 -5.17
C LYS A 93 -11.49 -28.10 -6.59
N THR A 94 -10.87 -29.13 -7.14
CA THR A 94 -11.20 -29.72 -8.44
C THR A 94 -11.44 -31.23 -8.29
N PRO A 95 -12.04 -31.91 -9.28
CA PRO A 95 -12.19 -33.37 -9.23
C PRO A 95 -10.87 -34.15 -9.14
N THR A 96 -9.76 -33.54 -9.58
CA THR A 96 -8.43 -34.16 -9.65
C THR A 96 -7.46 -33.62 -8.58
N GLY A 97 -7.91 -32.78 -7.64
CA GLY A 97 -7.06 -32.26 -6.57
C GLY A 97 -7.41 -30.83 -6.18
N ILE A 98 -6.39 -30.03 -5.87
CA ILE A 98 -6.55 -28.62 -5.53
C ILE A 98 -5.67 -27.76 -6.42
N GLU A 99 -6.18 -26.62 -6.88
CA GLU A 99 -5.37 -25.54 -7.43
C GLU A 99 -5.04 -24.55 -6.32
N MET A 100 -3.77 -24.14 -6.25
CA MET A 100 -3.29 -23.24 -5.21
C MET A 100 -2.42 -22.14 -5.84
N GLU A 101 -2.81 -20.89 -5.64
CA GLU A 101 -2.09 -19.74 -6.20
C GLU A 101 -1.97 -18.63 -5.14
N GLY A 102 -0.75 -18.15 -4.90
CA GLY A 102 -0.52 -17.16 -3.85
C GLY A 102 0.89 -17.10 -3.32
N TYR A 103 1.03 -16.45 -2.17
CA TYR A 103 2.25 -16.38 -1.38
C TYR A 103 2.27 -17.52 -0.37
N LEU A 104 3.35 -18.29 -0.35
CA LEU A 104 3.61 -19.24 0.75
C LEU A 104 4.25 -18.52 1.93
N ASN A 105 5.13 -17.57 1.61
CA ASN A 105 5.76 -16.68 2.58
C ASN A 105 6.32 -15.45 1.86
N PHE A 106 7.08 -14.63 2.59
CA PHE A 106 7.73 -13.43 2.06
C PHE A 106 8.63 -13.70 0.86
N THR A 107 9.27 -14.86 0.80
CA THR A 107 10.33 -15.18 -0.17
C THR A 107 9.85 -16.06 -1.31
N HIS A 108 8.72 -16.76 -1.18
CA HIS A 108 8.26 -17.74 -2.15
C HIS A 108 6.75 -17.62 -2.42
N GLY A 109 6.41 -17.73 -3.70
CA GLY A 109 5.04 -17.93 -4.15
C GLY A 109 4.83 -19.35 -4.68
N ILE A 110 3.56 -19.67 -4.93
CA ILE A 110 3.12 -20.93 -5.52
C ILE A 110 2.08 -20.67 -6.60
N LYS A 111 2.12 -21.47 -7.67
CA LYS A 111 1.11 -21.46 -8.73
C LYS A 111 0.88 -22.85 -9.30
N PRO A 112 -0.33 -23.17 -9.80
CA PRO A 112 -0.56 -24.44 -10.47
C PRO A 112 0.21 -24.51 -11.79
N LEU A 113 0.63 -25.71 -12.16
CA LEU A 113 1.20 -26.03 -13.47
C LEU A 113 0.12 -26.70 -14.32
N ARG A 114 -0.23 -26.09 -15.46
CA ARG A 114 -1.19 -26.64 -16.43
C ARG A 114 -0.51 -27.68 -17.34
N ILE A 115 -0.10 -28.79 -16.74
CA ILE A 115 0.50 -29.94 -17.45
C ILE A 115 -0.35 -31.19 -17.21
N ASN A 116 -0.47 -32.04 -18.24
CA ASN A 116 -1.16 -33.32 -18.12
C ASN A 116 -0.25 -34.30 -17.35
N ASP A 117 -0.44 -34.37 -16.05
CA ASP A 117 0.24 -35.33 -15.20
C ASP A 117 -0.59 -36.61 -15.02
N ARG A 118 0.09 -37.77 -14.99
CA ARG A 118 -0.54 -39.09 -14.82
C ARG A 118 -0.81 -39.44 -13.36
N SER A 119 -0.37 -38.61 -12.41
CA SER A 119 -0.56 -38.86 -10.97
C SER A 119 -2.01 -38.68 -10.48
N GLY A 120 -2.88 -38.09 -11.30
CA GLY A 120 -4.24 -37.74 -10.88
C GLY A 120 -4.27 -36.64 -9.82
N ARG A 121 -3.17 -35.88 -9.67
CA ARG A 121 -3.06 -34.66 -8.84
C ARG A 121 -2.62 -33.49 -9.70
N ILE A 122 -2.90 -32.28 -9.24
CA ILE A 122 -2.45 -31.05 -9.91
C ILE A 122 -1.04 -30.72 -9.38
N PRO A 123 -0.02 -30.64 -10.26
CA PRO A 123 1.31 -30.19 -9.88
C PRO A 123 1.36 -28.67 -9.72
N HIS A 124 2.18 -28.18 -8.80
CA HIS A 124 2.40 -26.76 -8.55
C HIS A 124 3.87 -26.44 -8.60
N LYS A 125 4.19 -25.24 -9.08
CA LYS A 125 5.55 -24.70 -9.03
C LYS A 125 5.67 -23.75 -7.86
N ILE A 126 6.61 -24.04 -6.96
CA ILE A 126 7.12 -23.05 -6.01
C ILE A 126 8.13 -22.17 -6.74
N PHE A 127 8.09 -20.87 -6.51
CA PHE A 127 9.02 -19.93 -7.13
C PHE A 127 9.49 -18.86 -6.15
N PRO A 128 10.76 -18.44 -6.23
CA PRO A 128 11.25 -17.34 -5.42
C PRO A 128 10.64 -16.01 -5.89
N LEU A 129 10.34 -15.13 -4.95
CA LEU A 129 10.02 -13.74 -5.21
C LEU A 129 11.33 -12.95 -5.39
N PRO A 130 11.43 -12.03 -6.36
CA PRO A 130 12.59 -11.16 -6.52
C PRO A 130 12.89 -10.32 -5.26
N LYS A 131 14.01 -9.60 -5.29
CA LYS A 131 14.26 -8.48 -4.38
C LYS A 131 13.95 -7.20 -5.16
N LEU A 132 13.34 -6.20 -4.52
CA LEU A 132 13.24 -4.87 -5.13
C LEU A 132 14.65 -4.32 -5.35
N GLU A 133 14.84 -3.62 -6.46
CA GLU A 133 16.12 -3.02 -6.80
C GLU A 133 16.40 -1.78 -5.93
N GLY A 134 17.63 -1.67 -5.43
CA GLY A 134 18.13 -0.47 -4.76
C GLY A 134 17.86 -0.37 -3.25
N GLU A 135 18.35 0.72 -2.68
CA GLU A 135 18.18 1.06 -1.26
C GLU A 135 16.90 1.87 -1.09
N ILE A 136 15.81 1.27 -0.62
CA ILE A 136 14.61 2.03 -0.28
C ILE A 136 14.82 2.63 1.10
N ASP A 137 15.08 3.94 1.15
CA ASP A 137 15.14 4.65 2.42
C ASP A 137 13.71 4.92 2.91
N LEU A 138 13.22 4.03 3.77
CA LEU A 138 11.95 4.19 4.47
C LEU A 138 12.03 5.13 5.69
N ASP A 139 13.17 5.76 5.96
CA ASP A 139 13.31 6.82 6.96
C ASP A 139 14.40 7.86 6.60
N PRO A 140 14.14 8.72 5.59
CA PRO A 140 14.88 9.98 5.49
C PRO A 140 14.49 10.85 6.69
N GLU A 141 15.45 11.61 7.25
CA GLU A 141 15.12 12.64 8.24
C GLU A 141 13.88 13.40 7.73
N HIS A 142 12.80 13.37 8.50
CA HIS A 142 11.62 14.18 8.21
C HIS A 142 12.01 15.63 8.47
N GLN A 143 12.74 16.21 7.53
CA GLN A 143 12.64 17.63 7.30
C GLN A 143 11.20 17.80 6.82
N PRO A 144 10.38 18.62 7.48
CA PRO A 144 9.23 19.15 6.77
C PRO A 144 9.85 19.69 5.48
N THR A 145 9.53 19.05 4.35
CA THR A 145 9.52 19.79 3.10
C THR A 145 8.78 21.05 3.45
N ARG A 146 9.18 22.19 2.89
CA ARG A 146 8.32 23.37 2.98
C ARG A 146 7.03 22.99 2.25
N ASP A 147 6.14 22.27 2.92
CA ASP A 147 4.71 22.35 2.78
C ASP A 147 4.47 23.82 2.58
N PHE A 148 3.85 24.14 1.46
CA PHE A 148 3.60 25.48 0.98
C PHE A 148 3.14 26.40 2.14
N THR A 149 4.07 26.96 2.91
CA THR A 149 3.81 28.01 3.87
C THR A 149 3.77 29.24 3.01
N VAL A 150 2.61 29.46 2.40
CA VAL A 150 2.24 30.77 1.91
C VAL A 150 2.12 31.62 3.17
N THR A 151 3.17 32.36 3.52
CA THR A 151 3.01 33.48 4.46
C THR A 151 2.13 34.49 3.75
N ILE A 152 0.83 34.48 4.08
CA ILE A 152 -0.19 35.33 3.47
C ILE A 152 0.07 36.76 3.93
N ASN A 153 0.79 37.53 3.12
CA ASN A 153 0.65 38.98 3.10
C ASN A 153 -0.22 39.36 1.91
N ASN A 154 -1.29 40.09 2.22
CA ASN A 154 -2.46 40.37 1.39
C ASN A 154 -2.18 41.15 0.10
N SER A 155 -1.51 40.53 -0.88
CA SER A 155 -1.61 41.01 -2.26
C SER A 155 -1.69 39.87 -3.26
N ARG A 156 -2.84 39.80 -3.96
CA ARG A 156 -3.15 38.89 -5.09
C ARG A 156 -2.05 38.81 -6.16
N ARG A 157 -1.16 39.80 -6.23
CA ARG A 157 -0.09 39.92 -7.22
C ARG A 157 1.18 39.17 -6.84
N GLU A 158 1.43 38.93 -5.55
CA GLU A 158 2.63 38.23 -5.07
C GLU A 158 2.45 36.70 -5.07
N GLN A 159 1.22 36.19 -4.91
CA GLN A 159 0.86 34.78 -5.12
C GLN A 159 1.21 34.32 -6.54
N GLN A 160 0.93 35.18 -7.53
CA GLN A 160 1.25 34.95 -8.92
C GLN A 160 2.78 34.98 -9.18
N LEU A 161 3.55 35.77 -8.40
CA LEU A 161 5.00 35.93 -8.53
C LEU A 161 5.83 34.82 -7.84
N TYR A 162 5.34 34.17 -6.79
CA TYR A 162 6.07 33.07 -6.12
C TYR A 162 5.98 31.75 -6.90
N PHE A 163 4.78 31.38 -7.36
CA PHE A 163 4.59 30.24 -8.26
C PHE A 163 5.33 30.46 -9.60
N SER A 164 5.34 31.69 -10.13
CA SER A 164 6.11 32.01 -11.33
C SER A 164 7.63 32.11 -11.13
N ARG A 165 8.14 32.39 -9.92
CA ARG A 165 9.59 32.29 -9.62
C ARG A 165 10.08 30.85 -9.50
N GLN A 166 9.26 29.91 -9.03
CA GLN A 166 9.57 28.48 -9.13
C GLN A 166 9.44 27.98 -10.57
N GLN A 167 8.45 28.46 -11.33
CA GLN A 167 8.40 28.26 -12.78
C GLN A 167 9.69 28.81 -13.46
N ALA A 168 10.21 29.98 -13.07
CA ALA A 168 11.41 30.60 -13.67
C ALA A 168 12.70 29.78 -13.52
N ARG A 169 12.85 28.95 -12.48
CA ARG A 169 13.99 28.02 -12.36
C ARG A 169 13.82 26.77 -13.22
N VAL A 170 12.59 26.32 -13.43
CA VAL A 170 12.24 25.25 -14.38
C VAL A 170 12.40 25.73 -15.84
N TYR A 171 12.20 27.03 -16.12
CA TYR A 171 12.34 27.67 -17.44
C TYR A 171 13.77 27.75 -18.00
N SER A 172 14.80 27.21 -17.33
CA SER A 172 16.20 27.26 -17.83
C SER A 172 16.55 26.14 -18.83
N ARG A 173 15.65 25.19 -19.08
CA ARG A 173 15.84 24.13 -20.08
C ARG A 173 14.82 24.30 -21.23
N PRO A 174 15.28 24.48 -22.48
CA PRO A 174 14.39 24.73 -23.61
C PRO A 174 13.81 23.39 -24.08
N ASN A 175 12.60 23.03 -23.60
CA ASN A 175 11.61 22.12 -24.23
C ASN A 175 10.66 21.47 -23.19
N ILE A 176 10.01 22.24 -22.32
CA ILE A 176 8.96 21.71 -21.42
C ILE A 176 7.67 22.53 -21.60
N LEU A 177 6.61 21.85 -22.03
CA LEU A 177 5.25 22.39 -22.15
C LEU A 177 4.69 22.78 -20.76
N PRO A 178 3.86 23.83 -20.67
CA PRO A 178 3.47 24.42 -19.39
C PRO A 178 2.76 23.44 -18.45
N VAL A 179 3.14 23.48 -17.17
CA VAL A 179 2.36 22.92 -16.06
C VAL A 179 1.03 23.68 -16.01
N PRO A 180 -0.14 23.02 -16.02
CA PRO A 180 -1.42 23.70 -15.98
C PRO A 180 -1.47 24.55 -14.71
N VAL A 181 -1.75 25.83 -14.92
CA VAL A 181 -2.14 26.77 -13.87
C VAL A 181 -3.29 26.11 -13.09
N TYR A 182 -3.21 26.11 -11.76
CA TYR A 182 -4.34 25.71 -10.91
C TYR A 182 -5.47 26.74 -11.08
N GLU A 183 -6.22 26.65 -12.17
CA GLU A 183 -7.42 27.48 -12.43
C GLU A 183 -8.53 27.21 -11.40
N HIS A 184 -8.47 26.08 -10.68
CA HIS A 184 -9.49 25.68 -9.69
C HIS A 184 -9.24 26.18 -8.25
N LEU A 185 -8.20 26.98 -7.99
CA LEU A 185 -8.07 27.71 -6.72
C LEU A 185 -8.84 29.06 -6.74
N ASN A 186 -9.33 29.48 -7.91
CA ASN A 186 -10.05 30.75 -8.08
C ASN A 186 -11.56 30.65 -7.83
N GLU A 187 -12.12 29.45 -7.76
CA GLU A 187 -13.44 29.25 -7.16
C GLU A 187 -13.20 28.91 -5.69
N SER A 188 -13.70 29.74 -4.77
CA SER A 188 -13.99 29.29 -3.42
C SER A 188 -15.35 28.60 -3.49
N PRO A 189 -15.45 27.28 -3.77
CA PRO A 189 -16.73 26.61 -3.59
C PRO A 189 -17.12 26.85 -2.14
N GLN A 190 -18.26 27.50 -1.92
CA GLN A 190 -18.74 27.66 -0.56
C GLN A 190 -18.97 26.26 0.02
N PRO A 191 -18.52 26.01 1.27
CA PRO A 191 -18.81 24.76 1.94
C PRO A 191 -20.31 24.48 1.92
N ARG A 192 -20.67 23.19 1.94
CA ARG A 192 -22.06 22.74 2.02
C ARG A 192 -22.86 23.59 3.03
N ALA A 193 -24.03 24.10 2.62
CA ALA A 193 -24.82 25.05 3.41
C ALA A 193 -25.66 24.38 4.51
N ASP A 194 -25.91 23.08 4.40
CA ASP A 194 -26.53 22.29 5.47
C ASP A 194 -25.46 21.87 6.51
N ALA A 195 -25.89 21.69 7.75
CA ALA A 195 -24.97 21.51 8.87
C ALA A 195 -24.42 20.07 9.01
N GLU A 196 -25.08 19.08 8.39
CA GLU A 196 -24.88 17.66 8.70
C GLU A 196 -24.06 16.93 7.63
N LEU A 197 -22.85 16.53 8.05
CA LEU A 197 -22.02 15.55 7.35
C LEU A 197 -22.69 14.16 7.46
N PRO A 198 -22.48 13.25 6.49
CA PRO A 198 -22.95 11.88 6.62
C PRO A 198 -22.31 11.19 7.84
N ASP A 199 -23.00 10.24 8.45
CA ASP A 199 -22.43 9.45 9.56
C ASP A 199 -21.19 8.65 9.13
N VAL A 200 -21.19 8.16 7.88
CA VAL A 200 -20.10 7.41 7.28
C VAL A 200 -19.73 8.00 5.92
N TRP A 201 -18.47 8.41 5.76
CA TRP A 201 -17.87 8.80 4.48
C TRP A 201 -17.13 7.61 3.87
N ARG A 202 -17.43 7.30 2.59
CA ARG A 202 -16.87 6.16 1.86
C ARG A 202 -16.07 6.55 0.60
N PRO A 203 -14.87 7.14 0.74
CA PRO A 203 -14.05 7.50 -0.41
C PRO A 203 -13.67 6.30 -1.29
N LYS A 204 -13.98 6.35 -2.59
CA LYS A 204 -13.57 5.35 -3.58
C LYS A 204 -12.15 5.63 -4.08
N MET A 205 -11.33 4.60 -4.17
CA MET A 205 -9.95 4.72 -4.61
C MET A 205 -9.54 3.66 -5.63
N TYR A 206 -8.66 4.07 -6.54
CA TYR A 206 -7.81 3.17 -7.30
C TYR A 206 -6.42 3.12 -6.69
N ILE A 207 -5.87 1.92 -6.59
CA ILE A 207 -4.46 1.71 -6.29
C ILE A 207 -3.75 1.31 -7.57
N MET A 208 -2.78 2.11 -7.99
CA MET A 208 -1.95 1.84 -9.15
C MET A 208 -0.59 1.30 -8.70
N ILE A 209 -0.09 0.28 -9.35
CA ILE A 209 1.23 -0.29 -9.08
C ILE A 209 2.14 -0.09 -10.28
N ASP A 210 3.36 0.40 -10.00
CA ASP A 210 4.38 0.55 -11.01
C ASP A 210 4.96 -0.82 -11.45
N SER A 211 5.67 -0.80 -12.57
CA SER A 211 6.37 -1.91 -13.21
C SER A 211 7.35 -2.61 -12.27
N SER A 212 7.98 -1.89 -11.34
CA SER A 212 8.86 -2.50 -10.34
C SER A 212 8.10 -3.36 -9.32
N ILE A 213 6.93 -2.90 -8.85
CA ILE A 213 6.03 -3.71 -8.03
C ILE A 213 5.46 -4.87 -8.87
N ASN A 214 5.09 -4.61 -10.13
CA ASN A 214 4.62 -5.65 -11.04
C ASN A 214 5.65 -6.79 -11.19
N GLU A 215 6.90 -6.45 -11.47
CA GLU A 215 8.02 -7.39 -11.61
C GLU A 215 8.26 -8.16 -10.32
N TYR A 216 8.29 -7.45 -9.19
CA TYR A 216 8.45 -8.08 -7.87
C TYR A 216 7.34 -9.11 -7.59
N LEU A 217 6.11 -8.82 -8.02
CA LEU A 217 4.98 -9.74 -7.92
C LEU A 217 4.85 -10.67 -9.14
N ARG A 218 5.92 -10.82 -9.92
CA ARG A 218 6.09 -11.76 -11.05
C ARG A 218 5.06 -11.58 -12.17
N GLY A 219 4.40 -10.43 -12.27
CA GLY A 219 3.27 -10.22 -13.19
C GLY A 219 2.02 -11.04 -12.86
N ILE A 220 2.00 -11.73 -11.72
CA ILE A 220 0.90 -12.62 -11.36
C ILE A 220 -0.22 -11.78 -10.74
N LYS A 221 -1.29 -11.59 -11.52
CA LYS A 221 -2.49 -10.82 -11.13
C LYS A 221 -3.01 -11.22 -9.74
N ARG A 222 -3.09 -12.53 -9.48
CA ARG A 222 -3.59 -13.05 -8.20
C ARG A 222 -2.76 -12.59 -7.02
N LEU A 223 -1.44 -12.60 -7.13
CA LEU A 223 -0.53 -12.11 -6.10
C LEU A 223 -0.77 -10.62 -5.84
N GLN A 224 -0.77 -9.81 -6.91
CA GLN A 224 -0.97 -8.36 -6.83
C GLN A 224 -2.28 -8.00 -6.12
N VAL A 225 -3.38 -8.68 -6.45
CA VAL A 225 -4.67 -8.46 -5.82
C VAL A 225 -4.63 -8.83 -4.33
N LEU A 226 -4.11 -10.00 -3.97
CA LEU A 226 -4.00 -10.42 -2.57
C LEU A 226 -3.17 -9.44 -1.75
N TYR A 227 -2.05 -8.95 -2.30
CA TYR A 227 -1.19 -7.99 -1.63
C TYR A 227 -1.87 -6.65 -1.39
N ILE A 228 -2.38 -6.03 -2.47
CA ILE A 228 -2.95 -4.69 -2.40
C ILE A 228 -4.18 -4.65 -1.51
N VAL A 229 -5.03 -5.67 -1.58
CA VAL A 229 -6.19 -5.71 -0.71
C VAL A 229 -5.77 -5.81 0.76
N ARG A 230 -4.81 -6.66 1.10
CA ARG A 230 -4.31 -6.78 2.47
C ARG A 230 -3.65 -5.49 2.97
N LEU A 231 -2.85 -4.84 2.12
CA LEU A 231 -2.24 -3.54 2.42
C LEU A 231 -3.32 -2.49 2.70
N MET A 232 -4.33 -2.40 1.85
CA MET A 232 -5.40 -1.41 2.00
C MET A 232 -6.37 -1.73 3.14
N ASN A 233 -6.52 -3.00 3.53
CA ASN A 233 -7.19 -3.36 4.78
C ASN A 233 -6.50 -2.72 5.98
N ILE A 234 -5.17 -2.87 6.07
CA ILE A 234 -4.37 -2.29 7.16
C ILE A 234 -4.51 -0.77 7.17
N VAL A 235 -4.43 -0.12 6.00
CA VAL A 235 -4.60 1.33 5.88
C VAL A 235 -6.02 1.75 6.28
N ASN A 236 -7.05 1.07 5.78
CA ASN A 236 -8.44 1.38 6.10
C ASN A 236 -8.75 1.22 7.58
N ALA A 237 -8.09 0.28 8.25
CA ALA A 237 -8.19 0.06 9.69
C ALA A 237 -7.78 1.31 10.51
N ILE A 238 -6.83 2.11 10.00
CA ILE A 238 -6.45 3.41 10.59
C ILE A 238 -7.58 4.44 10.39
N TYR A 239 -8.18 4.47 9.19
CA TYR A 239 -9.28 5.38 8.87
C TYR A 239 -10.57 5.08 9.64
N LYS A 240 -10.84 3.79 9.93
CA LYS A 240 -11.96 3.38 10.78
C LYS A 240 -11.89 3.95 12.21
N LYS A 241 -10.72 4.43 12.65
CA LYS A 241 -10.55 5.12 13.95
C LYS A 241 -10.92 6.60 13.93
N VAL A 242 -11.15 7.19 12.75
CA VAL A 242 -11.64 8.57 12.63
C VAL A 242 -13.08 8.62 13.13
N THR A 243 -13.37 9.57 14.03
CA THR A 243 -14.63 9.56 14.78
C THR A 243 -15.76 10.31 14.08
N LYS A 244 -15.44 11.33 13.28
CA LYS A 244 -16.46 12.14 12.62
C LYS A 244 -15.98 12.74 11.30
N PRO A 245 -16.64 12.44 10.16
CA PRO A 245 -17.51 11.27 10.00
C PRO A 245 -16.68 9.97 10.15
N LEU A 246 -17.33 8.83 10.39
CA LEU A 246 -16.63 7.54 10.28
C LEU A 246 -16.12 7.39 8.84
N ILE A 247 -14.84 7.03 8.65
CA ILE A 247 -14.27 6.87 7.31
C ILE A 247 -14.09 5.38 6.98
N ASN A 248 -14.64 4.97 5.85
CA ASN A 248 -14.44 3.63 5.31
C ASN A 248 -14.05 3.70 3.83
N LEU A 249 -12.73 3.66 3.57
CA LEU A 249 -12.18 3.67 2.22
C LEU A 249 -12.75 2.52 1.39
N GLN A 250 -12.89 2.71 0.08
CA GLN A 250 -13.42 1.70 -0.84
C GLN A 250 -12.44 1.47 -1.99
N LEU A 251 -11.76 0.32 -2.00
CA LEU A 251 -10.96 -0.09 -3.16
C LEU A 251 -11.89 -0.50 -4.30
N VAL A 252 -11.94 0.31 -5.36
CA VAL A 252 -12.78 0.03 -6.54
C VAL A 252 -11.99 -0.52 -7.71
N GLY A 253 -10.67 -0.33 -7.72
CA GLY A 253 -9.83 -1.03 -8.67
C GLY A 253 -8.34 -0.99 -8.40
N ILE A 254 -7.65 -1.92 -9.03
CA ILE A 254 -6.19 -2.02 -9.07
C ILE A 254 -5.77 -1.76 -10.52
N TYR A 255 -4.81 -0.86 -10.72
CA TYR A 255 -4.26 -0.53 -12.02
C TYR A 255 -2.80 -0.98 -12.08
N ARG A 256 -2.44 -1.73 -13.12
CA ARG A 256 -1.10 -2.27 -13.29
C ARG A 256 -0.44 -1.72 -14.54
N PHE A 257 0.78 -1.23 -14.38
CA PHE A 257 1.70 -0.99 -15.49
C PHE A 257 2.65 -2.17 -15.62
N GLN A 258 2.72 -2.79 -16.81
CA GLN A 258 3.54 -3.99 -16.98
C GLN A 258 5.03 -3.64 -17.10
N THR A 259 5.37 -2.59 -17.84
CA THR A 259 6.75 -2.15 -18.07
C THR A 259 6.95 -0.67 -17.75
N LYS A 260 8.20 -0.20 -17.76
CA LYS A 260 8.51 1.23 -17.56
C LYS A 260 7.94 2.11 -18.68
N GLU A 261 7.84 1.57 -19.90
CA GLU A 261 7.27 2.26 -21.06
C GLU A 261 5.76 2.51 -20.90
N ASP A 262 5.06 1.70 -20.10
CA ASP A 262 3.65 1.88 -19.78
C ASP A 262 3.40 3.01 -18.77
N GLU A 263 4.46 3.62 -18.23
CA GLU A 263 4.41 4.65 -17.18
C GLU A 263 4.87 6.03 -17.68
N PRO A 264 4.25 6.60 -18.72
CA PRO A 264 4.77 7.81 -19.38
C PRO A 264 4.77 9.06 -18.49
N PHE A 265 4.15 8.99 -17.32
CA PHE A 265 4.09 10.07 -16.33
C PHE A 265 5.18 9.98 -15.26
N ILE A 266 5.94 8.88 -15.17
CA ILE A 266 7.04 8.74 -14.19
C ILE A 266 8.29 9.42 -14.73
N VAL A 267 8.74 10.45 -14.00
CA VAL A 267 9.98 11.17 -14.30
C VAL A 267 11.09 10.59 -13.43
N GLU A 268 12.04 9.88 -14.05
CA GLU A 268 13.14 9.22 -13.36
C GLU A 268 14.50 9.85 -13.75
N GLU A 269 15.28 10.34 -12.78
CA GLU A 269 16.62 10.91 -12.99
C GLU A 269 17.58 10.42 -11.91
N GLY A 270 18.75 9.91 -12.32
CA GLY A 270 19.79 9.47 -11.40
C GLY A 270 19.40 8.28 -10.50
N GLY A 271 18.47 7.44 -10.96
CA GLY A 271 17.96 6.29 -10.19
C GLY A 271 16.90 6.67 -9.14
N PHE A 272 16.32 7.86 -9.24
CA PHE A 272 15.21 8.32 -8.40
C PHE A 272 14.06 8.79 -9.27
N ILE A 273 12.83 8.48 -8.84
CA ILE A 273 11.63 9.15 -9.33
C ILE A 273 11.59 10.56 -8.72
N GLU A 274 11.48 11.58 -9.55
CA GLU A 274 11.25 12.95 -9.13
C GLU A 274 9.77 13.10 -8.72
N GLY A 275 9.55 13.33 -7.43
CA GLY A 275 8.23 13.22 -6.81
C GLY A 275 7.23 14.29 -7.29
N HIS A 276 7.66 15.54 -7.47
CA HIS A 276 6.75 16.64 -7.81
C HIS A 276 6.31 16.60 -9.28
N GLU A 277 7.25 16.42 -10.20
CA GLU A 277 7.03 16.28 -11.62
C GLU A 277 6.21 15.01 -11.92
N THR A 278 6.54 13.90 -11.27
CA THR A 278 5.77 12.65 -11.39
C THR A 278 4.35 12.82 -10.84
N LEU A 279 4.15 13.48 -9.69
CA LEU A 279 2.81 13.70 -9.14
C LEU A 279 1.95 14.57 -10.06
N ALA A 280 2.53 15.64 -10.62
CA ALA A 280 1.83 16.50 -11.57
C ALA A 280 1.48 15.77 -12.88
N ALA A 281 2.42 14.99 -13.42
CA ALA A 281 2.18 14.19 -14.62
C ALA A 281 1.17 13.06 -14.37
N PHE A 282 1.21 12.45 -13.19
CA PHE A 282 0.26 11.42 -12.77
C PHE A 282 -1.16 11.98 -12.67
N GLY A 283 -1.32 13.19 -12.12
CA GLY A 283 -2.59 13.92 -12.15
C GLY A 283 -3.12 14.14 -13.57
N LYS A 284 -2.28 14.58 -14.51
CA LYS A 284 -2.68 14.72 -15.92
C LYS A 284 -3.09 13.38 -16.53
N PHE A 285 -2.35 12.31 -16.22
CA PHE A 285 -2.65 10.97 -16.68
C PHE A 285 -4.03 10.52 -16.19
N THR A 286 -4.32 10.63 -14.90
CA THR A 286 -5.63 10.23 -14.35
C THR A 286 -6.77 11.05 -14.93
N ASN A 287 -6.58 12.35 -15.17
CA ASN A 287 -7.61 13.19 -15.79
C ASN A 287 -7.95 12.78 -17.23
N ASN A 288 -6.98 12.22 -17.96
CA ASN A 288 -7.13 11.83 -19.36
C ASN A 288 -7.39 10.33 -19.55
N THR A 289 -7.40 9.55 -18.47
CA THR A 289 -7.58 8.10 -18.50
C THR A 289 -9.04 7.73 -18.27
N SER A 290 -9.57 6.85 -19.11
CA SER A 290 -10.86 6.22 -18.85
C SER A 290 -10.68 5.11 -17.82
N PHE A 291 -11.47 5.13 -16.75
CA PHE A 291 -11.49 4.08 -15.73
C PHE A 291 -12.81 3.33 -15.79
N ALA A 292 -12.77 2.02 -15.53
CA ALA A 292 -13.96 1.18 -15.50
C ALA A 292 -15.00 1.64 -14.47
N LYS A 293 -14.56 2.29 -13.38
CA LYS A 293 -15.42 2.89 -12.37
C LYS A 293 -14.86 4.24 -11.93
N PRO A 294 -15.70 5.24 -11.63
CA PRO A 294 -15.24 6.48 -11.01
C PRO A 294 -14.62 6.23 -9.63
N ALA A 295 -13.57 6.99 -9.32
CA ALA A 295 -12.96 7.06 -8.00
C ALA A 295 -12.80 8.50 -7.53
N ASP A 296 -12.77 8.68 -6.22
CA ASP A 296 -12.61 9.98 -5.57
C ASP A 296 -11.14 10.40 -5.54
N PHE A 297 -10.21 9.43 -5.51
CA PHE A 297 -8.77 9.67 -5.63
C PHE A 297 -7.98 8.44 -6.13
N TYR A 298 -6.71 8.66 -6.47
CA TYR A 298 -5.80 7.64 -7.01
C TYR A 298 -4.48 7.65 -6.24
N ILE A 299 -3.98 6.48 -5.86
CA ILE A 299 -2.65 6.33 -5.26
C ILE A 299 -1.77 5.50 -6.17
N LEU A 300 -0.59 6.02 -6.52
CA LEU A 300 0.47 5.28 -7.17
C LEU A 300 1.42 4.72 -6.11
N LEU A 301 1.52 3.40 -6.03
CA LEU A 301 2.54 2.70 -5.26
C LEU A 301 3.74 2.45 -6.16
N VAL A 302 4.92 2.87 -5.69
CA VAL A 302 6.19 2.68 -6.42
C VAL A 302 7.15 1.82 -5.60
N GLY A 303 7.77 0.83 -6.25
CA GLY A 303 8.87 0.06 -5.68
C GLY A 303 10.24 0.73 -5.86
N ARG A 304 10.26 1.90 -6.51
CA ARG A 304 11.47 2.72 -6.77
C ARG A 304 11.62 3.87 -5.78
N ARG A 305 12.84 4.39 -5.65
CA ARG A 305 13.19 5.47 -4.73
C ARG A 305 12.58 6.79 -5.19
N LEU A 306 11.99 7.55 -4.26
CA LEU A 306 11.49 8.91 -4.50
C LEU A 306 12.47 9.97 -4.00
N ARG A 307 12.51 11.10 -4.70
CA ARG A 307 13.25 12.30 -4.32
C ARG A 307 12.39 13.54 -4.57
N SER A 308 12.55 14.57 -3.73
CA SER A 308 11.99 15.90 -3.97
C SER A 308 13.04 16.83 -4.61
N ASN A 309 12.64 17.61 -5.60
CA ASN A 309 13.49 18.58 -6.31
C ASN A 309 14.24 19.54 -5.36
N GLY A 310 15.50 19.83 -5.68
CA GLY A 310 16.25 20.96 -5.11
C GLY A 310 17.23 20.65 -3.99
N THR A 311 17.36 19.39 -3.55
CA THR A 311 18.47 18.99 -2.68
C THR A 311 19.08 17.66 -3.14
N ASN A 312 20.41 17.57 -3.09
CA ASN A 312 21.13 16.32 -3.30
C ASN A 312 20.90 15.29 -2.17
N SER A 313 20.01 15.55 -1.19
CA SER A 313 19.92 14.79 0.06
C SER A 313 18.52 14.47 0.61
N SER A 314 17.40 14.94 0.04
CA SER A 314 16.06 14.63 0.60
C SER A 314 15.32 13.56 -0.22
N SER A 315 15.64 12.29 0.04
CA SER A 315 14.70 11.21 -0.30
C SER A 315 13.37 11.46 0.43
N ILE A 316 12.24 11.22 -0.25
CA ILE A 316 10.90 11.30 0.34
C ILE A 316 10.24 9.93 0.29
N ARG A 317 9.15 9.73 1.04
CA ARG A 317 8.41 8.45 1.07
C ARG A 317 7.08 8.50 0.33
N GLY A 318 6.56 9.71 0.13
CA GLY A 318 5.33 9.93 -0.58
C GLY A 318 5.12 11.41 -0.81
N LEU A 319 4.13 11.70 -1.63
CA LEU A 319 3.66 13.05 -1.92
C LEU A 319 2.20 12.98 -2.35
N ALA A 320 1.38 13.88 -1.86
CA ALA A 320 -0.01 14.04 -2.28
C ALA A 320 -0.41 15.51 -2.28
N TYR A 321 -1.44 15.84 -3.05
CA TYR A 321 -2.03 17.18 -3.02
C TYR A 321 -3.01 17.30 -1.84
N PRO A 322 -2.78 18.20 -0.87
CA PRO A 322 -3.70 18.39 0.23
C PRO A 322 -5.08 18.85 -0.26
N THR A 323 -6.17 18.44 0.40
CA THR A 323 -7.56 18.87 0.11
C THR A 323 -8.06 18.57 -1.32
N ALA A 324 -7.39 17.67 -2.04
CA ALA A 324 -7.62 17.42 -3.46
C ALA A 324 -8.58 16.26 -3.76
N VAL A 325 -9.11 15.56 -2.75
CA VAL A 325 -10.12 14.53 -2.96
C VAL A 325 -11.29 15.03 -3.82
N CYS A 326 -11.73 14.21 -4.77
CA CYS A 326 -12.79 14.52 -5.74
C CYS A 326 -12.51 15.72 -6.69
N LEU A 327 -11.25 16.17 -6.79
CA LEU A 327 -10.80 17.13 -7.79
C LEU A 327 -10.03 16.43 -8.91
N SER A 328 -10.70 16.24 -10.05
CA SER A 328 -10.10 15.56 -11.21
C SER A 328 -8.78 16.18 -11.62
N GLY A 329 -7.77 15.33 -11.82
CA GLY A 329 -6.44 15.73 -12.27
C GLY A 329 -5.47 16.19 -11.18
N VAL A 330 -5.93 16.32 -9.95
CA VAL A 330 -5.10 16.61 -8.78
C VAL A 330 -5.43 15.72 -7.58
N ASN A 331 -6.46 14.88 -7.66
CA ASN A 331 -6.83 13.89 -6.66
C ASN A 331 -5.89 12.67 -6.65
N VAL A 332 -4.58 12.92 -6.60
CA VAL A 332 -3.54 11.92 -6.75
C VAL A 332 -2.51 11.97 -5.62
N GLY A 333 -2.00 10.81 -5.24
CA GLY A 333 -0.88 10.65 -4.32
C GLY A 333 0.10 9.58 -4.81
N ILE A 334 1.35 9.65 -4.36
CA ILE A 334 2.40 8.67 -4.63
C ILE A 334 2.95 8.21 -3.28
N ALA A 335 3.20 6.92 -3.10
CA ALA A 335 3.89 6.38 -1.93
C ALA A 335 4.85 5.26 -2.31
N VAL A 336 6.01 5.21 -1.65
CA VAL A 336 6.92 4.06 -1.74
C VAL A 336 6.28 2.84 -1.09
N GLU A 337 6.53 1.66 -1.67
CA GLU A 337 6.01 0.39 -1.18
C GLU A 337 7.08 -0.70 -1.26
N VAL A 338 7.13 -1.58 -0.26
CA VAL A 338 8.07 -2.70 -0.19
C VAL A 338 7.31 -4.00 0.00
N PRO A 339 6.77 -4.61 -1.07
CA PRO A 339 6.09 -5.89 -0.93
C PRO A 339 7.06 -6.96 -0.43
N LEU A 340 6.66 -7.95 0.37
CA LEU A 340 5.35 -8.12 1.00
C LEU A 340 5.33 -7.60 2.45
N LEU A 341 6.19 -6.64 2.82
CA LEU A 341 6.42 -6.29 4.23
C LEU A 341 5.24 -5.56 4.87
N TYR A 342 4.39 -4.92 4.07
CA TYR A 342 3.36 -3.98 4.53
C TYR A 342 3.91 -2.82 5.38
N ALA A 343 5.23 -2.59 5.39
CA ALA A 343 5.92 -1.67 6.30
C ALA A 343 5.52 -0.19 6.12
N THR A 344 4.99 0.14 4.95
CA THR A 344 4.69 1.48 4.46
C THR A 344 3.24 1.90 4.68
N PHE A 345 2.43 1.09 5.38
CA PHE A 345 1.01 1.39 5.66
C PHE A 345 0.81 2.79 6.26
N ALA A 346 1.69 3.22 7.16
CA ALA A 346 1.57 4.52 7.84
C ALA A 346 1.94 5.69 6.90
N THR A 347 2.81 5.46 5.93
CA THR A 347 3.10 6.41 4.85
C THR A 347 1.89 6.53 3.93
N ILE A 348 1.30 5.42 3.49
CA ILE A 348 0.12 5.45 2.61
C ILE A 348 -1.06 6.15 3.30
N ALA A 349 -1.30 5.86 4.58
CA ALA A 349 -2.30 6.57 5.37
C ALA A 349 -1.99 8.07 5.51
N HIS A 350 -0.73 8.47 5.55
CA HIS A 350 -0.33 9.88 5.59
C HIS A 350 -0.67 10.60 4.28
N GLU A 351 -0.31 10.01 3.14
CA GLU A 351 -0.58 10.61 1.83
C GLU A 351 -2.08 10.66 1.51
N ILE A 352 -2.84 9.63 1.88
CA ILE A 352 -4.30 9.68 1.79
C ILE A 352 -4.85 10.73 2.76
N GLY A 353 -4.25 10.92 3.95
CA GLY A 353 -4.62 11.97 4.90
C GLY A 353 -4.54 13.37 4.29
N HIS A 354 -3.47 13.66 3.55
CA HIS A 354 -3.36 14.88 2.76
C HIS A 354 -4.51 15.02 1.75
N LEU A 355 -4.76 14.00 0.92
CA LEU A 355 -5.86 14.04 -0.06
C LEU A 355 -7.22 14.36 0.59
N LEU A 356 -7.49 13.73 1.74
CA LEU A 356 -8.74 13.92 2.48
C LEU A 356 -8.80 15.24 3.24
N GLY A 357 -7.70 16.00 3.35
CA GLY A 357 -7.74 17.38 3.83
C GLY A 357 -6.65 17.80 4.80
N SER A 358 -5.95 16.86 5.41
CA SER A 358 -5.09 17.15 6.55
C SER A 358 -3.76 17.78 6.15
N THR A 359 -3.33 18.78 6.92
CA THR A 359 -1.94 19.26 6.90
C THR A 359 -1.09 18.42 7.86
N HIS A 360 0.23 18.66 7.91
CA HIS A 360 1.01 18.11 9.02
C HIS A 360 0.57 18.74 10.34
N ASP A 361 0.56 17.94 11.41
CA ASP A 361 0.30 18.47 12.75
C ASP A 361 1.32 19.58 13.08
N GLY A 362 0.83 20.72 13.55
CA GLY A 362 1.62 21.91 13.82
C GLY A 362 1.64 22.94 12.67
N MET A 363 1.02 22.64 11.52
CA MET A 363 1.03 23.53 10.36
C MET A 363 -0.15 24.51 10.32
N ALA A 364 0.08 25.64 9.65
CA ALA A 364 -0.92 26.68 9.45
C ALA A 364 -1.95 26.32 8.36
N PRO A 365 -3.14 26.96 8.35
CA PRO A 365 -4.09 26.88 7.25
C PRO A 365 -3.43 27.06 5.90
N ILE A 366 -3.87 26.26 4.94
CA ILE A 366 -3.35 26.32 3.55
C ILE A 366 -3.93 27.55 2.82
N PHE A 367 -5.14 27.96 3.19
CA PHE A 367 -5.85 29.11 2.62
C PHE A 367 -6.86 29.67 3.66
N ASP A 368 -7.44 30.82 3.36
CA ASP A 368 -8.39 31.49 4.26
C ASP A 368 -9.62 30.61 4.55
N GLY A 369 -9.98 30.48 5.82
CA GLY A 369 -11.07 29.62 6.30
C GLY A 369 -10.75 28.13 6.43
N HIS A 370 -9.59 27.64 5.98
CA HIS A 370 -9.10 26.29 6.31
C HIS A 370 -8.68 26.26 7.80
N PRO A 371 -8.99 25.19 8.56
CA PRO A 371 -8.77 25.21 10.01
C PRO A 371 -7.29 25.08 10.42
N GLY A 372 -6.44 24.47 9.57
CA GLY A 372 -5.06 24.16 9.91
C GLY A 372 -4.92 23.17 11.07
N ALA A 373 -3.67 22.94 11.50
CA ALA A 373 -3.33 21.99 12.55
C ALA A 373 -2.32 22.53 13.58
N GLN A 374 -2.15 23.85 13.70
CA GLN A 374 -1.13 24.46 14.58
C GLN A 374 -1.24 24.05 16.05
N THR A 375 -2.46 23.75 16.51
CA THR A 375 -2.72 23.38 17.90
C THR A 375 -2.35 21.93 18.19
N CYS A 376 -2.17 21.09 17.17
CA CYS A 376 -1.75 19.70 17.32
C CYS A 376 -0.22 19.61 17.30
N ASN A 377 0.33 18.94 18.32
CA ASN A 377 1.77 18.77 18.45
C ASN A 377 2.31 17.80 17.38
N SER A 378 3.19 18.30 16.51
CA SER A 378 3.85 17.54 15.44
C SER A 378 4.62 16.31 15.92
N SER A 379 5.01 16.26 17.19
CA SER A 379 5.79 15.15 17.78
C SER A 379 4.93 14.16 18.59
N ALA A 380 3.60 14.32 18.60
CA ALA A 380 2.72 13.51 19.43
C ALA A 380 2.45 12.08 18.92
N GLY A 381 3.07 11.67 17.81
CA GLY A 381 2.96 10.29 17.32
C GLY A 381 1.82 10.05 16.33
N TYR A 382 1.06 11.07 15.94
CA TYR A 382 -0.06 10.94 15.01
C TYR A 382 0.39 10.69 13.56
N ILE A 383 -0.54 10.19 12.72
CA ILE A 383 -0.25 9.90 11.30
C ILE A 383 0.28 11.13 10.56
N MET A 384 -0.25 12.33 10.85
CA MET A 384 0.18 13.59 10.25
C MET A 384 1.34 14.28 10.98
N GLY A 385 1.90 13.64 12.01
CA GLY A 385 3.05 14.15 12.73
C GLY A 385 4.40 13.81 12.08
N SER A 386 5.44 14.46 12.60
CA SER A 386 6.85 14.26 12.25
C SER A 386 7.36 12.85 12.53
N ARG A 387 6.78 12.18 13.53
CA ARG A 387 7.01 10.77 13.86
C ARG A 387 5.67 10.08 14.00
N LYS A 388 5.50 8.98 13.27
CA LYS A 388 4.29 8.15 13.29
C LYS A 388 4.49 7.05 14.32
N ALA A 389 3.61 6.96 15.30
CA ALA A 389 3.71 6.01 16.39
C ALA A 389 2.36 5.30 16.66
N PRO A 390 2.40 4.13 17.29
CA PRO A 390 1.22 3.46 17.84
C PRO A 390 0.42 4.42 18.72
N PRO A 391 -0.93 4.36 18.70
CA PRO A 391 -1.76 3.35 18.05
C PRO A 391 -2.11 3.66 16.57
N PHE A 392 -1.24 4.40 15.86
CA PHE A 392 -1.40 4.82 14.45
C PHE A 392 -2.78 5.41 14.18
N ARG A 393 -3.01 6.63 14.68
CA ARG A 393 -4.28 7.35 14.56
C ARG A 393 -4.06 8.79 14.11
N PHE A 394 -5.11 9.41 13.60
CA PHE A 394 -5.14 10.83 13.27
C PHE A 394 -5.30 11.69 14.53
N SER A 395 -4.85 12.95 14.45
CA SER A 395 -5.09 13.93 15.50
C SER A 395 -6.49 14.53 15.34
N ASN A 396 -7.02 15.17 16.39
CA ASN A 396 -8.29 15.90 16.28
C ASN A 396 -8.21 17.04 15.25
N CYS A 397 -7.03 17.65 15.04
CA CYS A 397 -6.86 18.66 13.98
C CYS A 397 -7.01 18.03 12.60
N SER A 398 -6.37 16.88 12.37
CA SER A 398 -6.51 16.15 11.11
C SER A 398 -7.98 15.78 10.83
N GLU A 399 -8.72 15.30 11.84
CA GLU A 399 -10.15 14.98 11.69
C GLU A 399 -11.00 16.22 11.37
N GLN A 400 -10.71 17.37 11.98
CA GLN A 400 -11.38 18.64 11.68
C GLN A 400 -11.10 19.12 10.25
N GLU A 401 -9.85 19.00 9.78
CA GLU A 401 -9.47 19.32 8.41
C GLU A 401 -10.14 18.40 7.39
N MET A 402 -10.28 17.10 7.71
CA MET A 402 -11.02 16.15 6.87
C MET A 402 -12.51 16.50 6.81
N GLN A 403 -13.13 16.87 7.93
CA GLN A 403 -14.52 17.34 7.96
C GLN A 403 -14.71 18.61 7.13
N PHE A 404 -13.81 19.57 7.27
CA PHE A 404 -13.82 20.79 6.49
C PHE A 404 -13.74 20.48 4.98
N THR A 405 -12.81 19.62 4.60
CA THR A 405 -12.59 19.23 3.20
C THR A 405 -13.78 18.48 2.63
N LEU A 406 -14.39 17.57 3.40
CA LEU A 406 -15.59 16.89 2.97
C LEU A 406 -16.74 17.89 2.71
N ARG A 407 -16.93 18.90 3.57
CA ARG A 407 -17.92 19.96 3.33
C ARG A 407 -17.59 20.77 2.08
N LEU A 408 -16.31 21.07 1.86
CA LEU A 408 -15.83 21.83 0.71
C LEU A 408 -16.02 21.08 -0.61
N ARG A 409 -15.79 19.76 -0.60
CA ARG A 409 -15.80 18.90 -1.79
C ARG A 409 -17.09 18.08 -1.94
N TRP A 410 -18.07 18.27 -1.06
CA TRP A 410 -19.27 17.42 -0.98
C TRP A 410 -19.96 17.21 -2.33
N LYS A 411 -20.21 18.27 -3.10
CA LYS A 411 -20.89 18.15 -4.41
C LYS A 411 -20.13 17.29 -5.41
N ASN A 412 -18.81 17.24 -5.31
CA ASN A 412 -17.95 16.44 -6.18
C ASN A 412 -17.92 14.99 -5.68
N CYS A 413 -17.83 14.78 -4.37
CA CYS A 413 -17.77 13.46 -3.74
C CYS A 413 -19.13 12.76 -3.61
N GLN A 414 -20.26 13.48 -3.60
CA GLN A 414 -21.59 12.89 -3.42
C GLN A 414 -22.00 11.99 -4.59
N LYS A 415 -21.40 12.18 -5.78
CA LYS A 415 -21.68 11.36 -6.97
C LYS A 415 -21.32 9.88 -6.79
N THR A 416 -20.71 9.50 -5.67
CA THR A 416 -20.12 8.18 -5.46
C THR A 416 -20.76 7.36 -4.34
N GLU A 417 -22.04 7.56 -4.00
CA GLU A 417 -22.73 6.66 -3.05
C GLU A 417 -22.66 5.19 -3.51
N SER A 418 -22.23 4.33 -2.59
CA SER A 418 -22.08 2.89 -2.76
C SER A 418 -22.09 2.30 -1.36
N ASP A 419 -23.03 1.41 -1.07
CA ASP A 419 -23.14 0.71 0.22
C ASP A 419 -22.12 -0.43 0.36
N TYR A 420 -21.02 -0.32 -0.39
CA TYR A 420 -20.03 -1.36 -0.52
C TYR A 420 -19.08 -1.31 0.68
N ASN A 421 -18.73 -2.46 1.25
CA ASN A 421 -17.70 -2.56 2.27
C ASN A 421 -16.69 -3.62 1.85
N PHE A 422 -15.61 -3.18 1.19
CA PHE A 422 -14.58 -4.08 0.66
C PHE A 422 -13.65 -4.64 1.75
N PHE A 423 -13.67 -4.08 2.95
CA PHE A 423 -12.62 -4.29 3.94
C PHE A 423 -13.18 -4.83 5.26
N ASN A 424 -13.10 -6.15 5.42
CA ASN A 424 -13.15 -6.80 6.73
C ASN A 424 -11.71 -7.10 7.14
N VAL A 425 -11.25 -6.53 8.26
CA VAL A 425 -9.87 -6.74 8.70
C VAL A 425 -9.83 -8.08 9.42
N THR A 426 -9.21 -9.08 8.80
CA THR A 426 -8.99 -10.36 9.45
C THR A 426 -7.96 -10.21 10.56
N LYS A 427 -8.22 -10.87 11.69
CA LYS A 427 -7.50 -10.73 12.97
C LYS A 427 -6.03 -11.15 12.89
N GLU A 428 -5.62 -11.83 11.82
CA GLU A 428 -4.38 -12.59 11.76
C GLU A 428 -3.45 -12.04 10.67
N VAL A 429 -3.00 -10.80 10.88
CA VAL A 429 -1.88 -10.27 10.10
C VAL A 429 -0.56 -10.79 10.71
N ALA A 430 0.41 -11.12 9.86
CA ALA A 430 1.79 -11.57 10.12
C ALA A 430 2.11 -12.31 11.45
N GLY A 431 2.35 -13.60 11.35
CA GLY A 431 2.87 -14.51 12.38
C GLY A 431 4.27 -15.03 12.07
N SER A 432 4.65 -15.99 12.92
CA SER A 432 5.95 -16.42 13.46
C SER A 432 7.22 -16.46 12.62
N ASN A 433 7.25 -16.37 11.30
CA ASN A 433 8.47 -16.65 10.52
C ASN A 433 9.18 -15.44 9.88
N ILE A 434 8.79 -14.19 10.18
CA ILE A 434 9.62 -13.02 9.88
C ILE A 434 10.59 -12.79 11.01
N THR A 435 11.87 -13.07 10.77
CA THR A 435 12.90 -12.59 11.70
C THR A 435 13.17 -11.10 11.48
N PRO A 436 13.55 -10.34 12.51
CA PRO A 436 13.99 -8.94 12.36
C PRO A 436 15.03 -8.76 11.24
N GLU A 437 15.92 -9.74 11.08
CA GLU A 437 16.98 -9.76 10.08
C GLU A 437 16.40 -9.84 8.67
N MET A 438 15.46 -10.76 8.41
CA MET A 438 14.77 -10.87 7.12
C MET A 438 14.03 -9.58 6.76
N TYR A 439 13.36 -8.97 7.74
CA TYR A 439 12.65 -7.71 7.56
C TYR A 439 13.62 -6.59 7.14
N CYS A 440 14.70 -6.39 7.89
CA CYS A 440 15.68 -5.34 7.62
C CYS A 440 16.46 -5.56 6.32
N GLN A 441 16.86 -6.81 6.04
CA GLN A 441 17.52 -7.18 4.78
C GLN A 441 16.64 -6.92 3.57
N ARG A 442 15.32 -7.00 3.71
CA ARG A 442 14.42 -6.72 2.60
C ARG A 442 14.23 -5.23 2.35
N ILE A 443 14.24 -4.40 3.40
CA ILE A 443 14.19 -2.93 3.24
C ILE A 443 15.48 -2.42 2.60
N ASN A 444 16.63 -2.86 3.11
CA ASN A 444 17.93 -2.42 2.61
C ASN A 444 18.96 -3.55 2.65
N PRO A 445 19.00 -4.42 1.62
CA PRO A 445 19.91 -5.56 1.61
C PRO A 445 21.38 -5.15 1.55
N ALA A 446 21.69 -4.03 0.89
CA ALA A 446 23.07 -3.60 0.66
C ALA A 446 23.73 -2.99 1.90
N LEU A 447 22.95 -2.34 2.77
CA LEU A 447 23.45 -1.67 3.97
C LEU A 447 23.19 -2.43 5.27
N TYR A 448 22.42 -3.52 5.24
CA TYR A 448 22.08 -4.30 6.43
C TYR A 448 23.30 -4.83 7.18
N VAL A 449 23.31 -4.67 8.51
CA VAL A 449 24.32 -5.25 9.42
C VAL A 449 23.67 -6.12 10.48
N SER A 450 22.71 -5.58 11.22
CA SER A 450 22.02 -6.30 12.29
C SER A 450 20.60 -5.81 12.44
N ALA A 451 19.76 -6.62 13.06
CA ALA A 451 18.40 -6.27 13.43
C ALA A 451 18.14 -6.57 14.90
N LYS A 452 17.23 -5.81 15.51
CA LYS A 452 16.76 -6.07 16.86
C LYS A 452 15.24 -5.90 16.90
N ARG A 453 14.56 -6.91 17.44
CA ARG A 453 13.14 -6.81 17.78
C ARG A 453 12.95 -5.83 18.94
N ASP A 454 11.97 -4.97 18.81
CA ASP A 454 11.42 -4.12 19.84
C ASP A 454 9.90 -4.36 19.93
N ILE A 455 9.22 -3.85 20.96
CA ILE A 455 7.78 -4.06 21.13
C ILE A 455 7.05 -3.40 19.97
N CYS A 456 6.55 -4.22 19.04
CA CYS A 456 5.87 -3.80 17.80
C CYS A 456 6.66 -2.86 16.89
N PHE A 457 7.99 -2.91 17.00
CA PHE A 457 8.93 -2.26 16.13
C PHE A 457 10.11 -3.18 15.81
N ILE A 458 10.76 -2.92 14.68
CA ILE A 458 11.99 -3.59 14.27
C ILE A 458 13.05 -2.52 14.03
N ASN A 459 14.15 -2.63 14.78
CA ASN A 459 15.30 -1.75 14.65
C ASN A 459 16.30 -2.38 13.67
N CYS A 460 16.60 -1.66 12.59
CA CYS A 460 17.57 -2.07 11.56
C CYS A 460 18.84 -1.22 11.67
N THR A 461 19.97 -1.87 11.87
CA THR A 461 21.29 -1.21 11.92
C THR A 461 21.98 -1.33 10.58
N ASN A 462 22.49 -0.20 10.07
CA ASN A 462 23.22 -0.16 8.80
C ASN A 462 24.75 -0.20 8.98
N LYS A 463 25.50 -0.26 7.87
CA LYS A 463 26.98 -0.24 7.81
C LYS A 463 27.63 0.98 8.47
N GLU A 464 26.90 2.09 8.63
CA GLU A 464 27.36 3.30 9.32
C GLU A 464 27.02 3.29 10.82
N ASN A 465 26.56 2.16 11.37
CA ASN A 465 26.02 2.02 12.73
C ASN A 465 24.81 2.93 13.03
N LYS A 466 24.12 3.45 12.01
CA LYS A 466 22.84 4.16 12.18
C LYS A 466 21.73 3.14 12.39
N VAL A 467 20.92 3.35 13.42
CA VAL A 467 19.75 2.52 13.74
C VAL A 467 18.50 3.22 13.24
N LYS A 468 17.75 2.54 12.37
CA LYS A 468 16.43 2.97 11.89
C LYS A 468 15.34 2.10 12.50
N ARG A 469 14.24 2.70 12.92
CA ARG A 469 13.13 2.03 13.62
C ARG A 469 11.91 1.98 12.70
N TYR A 470 11.46 0.77 12.38
CA TYR A 470 10.29 0.54 11.52
C TYR A 470 9.16 -0.14 12.28
N PRO A 471 7.89 0.19 11.99
CA PRO A 471 6.76 -0.54 12.55
C PRO A 471 6.86 -2.03 12.24
N ALA A 472 6.67 -2.88 13.24
CA ALA A 472 6.50 -4.30 12.96
C ALA A 472 5.23 -4.51 12.12
N PRO A 473 5.18 -5.53 11.25
CA PRO A 473 3.96 -5.88 10.54
C PRO A 473 2.79 -6.08 11.50
N PHE A 474 1.57 -5.79 11.04
CA PHE A 474 0.38 -6.06 11.83
C PHE A 474 0.31 -7.54 12.21
N GLY A 475 -0.16 -7.80 13.43
CA GLY A 475 -0.18 -9.07 14.15
C GLY A 475 1.17 -9.75 14.38
N TYR A 476 2.31 -9.07 14.16
CA TYR A 476 3.63 -9.60 14.49
C TYR A 476 3.76 -10.00 15.99
N PRO A 477 4.39 -11.14 16.34
CA PRO A 477 4.52 -11.55 17.73
C PRO A 477 5.32 -10.56 18.57
N CYS A 478 4.75 -10.10 19.69
CA CYS A 478 5.38 -9.12 20.58
C CYS A 478 5.65 -9.63 22.01
N GLY A 479 5.29 -10.89 22.31
CA GLY A 479 5.61 -11.59 23.55
C GLY A 479 4.37 -12.12 24.29
N ASN A 480 4.53 -13.15 25.14
CA ASN A 480 3.45 -13.72 25.96
C ASN A 480 2.18 -14.12 25.18
N GLY A 481 2.34 -14.67 23.96
CA GLY A 481 1.20 -15.00 23.09
C GLY A 481 0.49 -13.79 22.45
N LYS A 482 0.90 -12.57 22.77
CA LYS A 482 0.35 -11.32 22.24
C LYS A 482 0.96 -10.94 20.89
N ARG A 483 0.23 -10.08 20.19
CA ARG A 483 0.50 -9.71 18.80
C ARG A 483 0.37 -8.20 18.59
N CYS A 484 1.07 -7.70 17.57
CA CYS A 484 1.11 -6.28 17.27
C CYS A 484 -0.16 -5.79 16.59
N TRP A 485 -1.01 -5.10 17.31
CA TRP A 485 -2.27 -4.58 16.81
C TRP A 485 -2.23 -3.05 16.82
N TYR A 486 -2.23 -2.45 15.64
CA TYR A 486 -1.99 -1.00 15.48
C TYR A 486 -0.75 -0.49 16.22
N GLY A 487 0.27 -1.35 16.32
CA GLY A 487 1.52 -1.02 17.00
C GLY A 487 1.52 -1.16 18.52
N ASN A 488 0.40 -1.59 19.12
CA ASN A 488 0.33 -2.02 20.51
C ASN A 488 0.54 -3.53 20.61
N CYS A 489 1.04 -4.00 21.75
CA CYS A 489 1.17 -5.43 22.02
C CYS A 489 -0.04 -5.95 22.78
N GLU A 490 -0.99 -6.55 22.06
CA GLU A 490 -2.33 -6.87 22.56
C GLU A 490 -2.65 -8.37 22.41
N ASP A 491 -3.53 -8.87 23.30
CA ASP A 491 -4.07 -10.22 23.16
C ASP A 491 -5.27 -10.16 22.22
N ILE A 492 -5.05 -10.52 20.96
CA ILE A 492 -6.07 -10.42 19.91
C ILE A 492 -6.87 -11.72 19.71
N THR A 493 -6.71 -12.71 20.61
CA THR A 493 -7.38 -14.03 20.48
C THR A 493 -8.90 -13.94 20.64
N ASN A 494 -9.41 -12.97 21.39
CA ASN A 494 -10.83 -12.81 21.71
C ASN A 494 -11.49 -11.50 21.21
N GLU A 495 -10.75 -10.58 20.57
CA GLU A 495 -11.36 -9.34 20.06
C GLU A 495 -12.11 -9.61 18.76
N THR A 496 -13.42 -9.33 18.67
CA THR A 496 -14.15 -9.30 17.40
C THR A 496 -14.11 -7.89 16.80
N GLU A 497 -14.13 -7.74 15.46
CA GLU A 497 -14.10 -6.42 14.79
C GLU A 497 -15.28 -5.52 15.24
N SER A 498 -16.33 -6.11 15.82
CA SER A 498 -17.46 -5.43 16.46
C SER A 498 -17.15 -4.83 17.85
N ASP A 499 -16.11 -5.27 18.56
CA ASP A 499 -15.86 -4.86 19.95
C ASP A 499 -15.02 -3.58 20.05
N SER A 500 -14.21 -3.26 19.04
CA SER A 500 -13.29 -2.10 19.07
C SER A 500 -13.75 -0.89 18.24
N CYS A 501 -14.83 -1.03 17.45
CA CYS A 501 -15.41 0.08 16.66
C CYS A 501 -16.58 0.78 17.37
N VAL A 502 -16.83 0.45 18.64
CA VAL A 502 -17.80 1.11 19.51
C VAL A 502 -17.02 1.75 20.67
N GLY A 503 -16.61 3.00 20.46
CA GLY A 503 -15.94 3.82 21.47
C GLY A 503 -16.03 5.28 21.11
#